data_AF-C4XY83-F1
#
_entry.id   AF-C4XY83-F1
#
_cell.length_a   1.000
_cell.length_b   1.000
_cell.length_c   1.000
_cell.angle_alpha   90.00
_cell.angle_beta   90.00
_cell.angle_gamma   90.00
#
_symmetry.space_group_name_H-M   'P 1'
#
loop_
_entity.id
_entity.type
_entity.pdbx_description
1 polymer ?
#
loop_
_entity_poly.entity_id
_entity_poly.type
_entity_poly.pdbx_seq_one_letter_code
_entity_poly.pdbx_strand_id
1 'polypeptide(L)'
;MFCKQAFTSGNKSFVPLQIVRGAKRKPAYPRYRAELAPLSHPKKDHAGFFQRHLKAWLGPKNIRGEYYRNKYYYPPQNNTPNYIVPNGDTLVLPGKESFSRSGMDSKRNPALHPFPQNLHCRTASIISDDLKQQIYSEVVEDGALTQEIAHKYGIKIARVEAIVKLQQIEK
;
A
#
# COMPACT_ATOMS: atom_id res chain seq x y z
N MET A 1 -30.89 -15.65 65.90
CA MET A 1 -29.72 -16.33 65.28
C MET A 1 -29.96 -16.33 63.77
N PHE A 2 -29.28 -15.46 63.03
CA PHE A 2 -29.53 -15.28 61.60
C PHE A 2 -28.57 -16.13 60.77
N CYS A 3 -29.14 -16.96 59.90
CA CYS A 3 -28.44 -17.80 58.93
C CYS A 3 -27.76 -16.92 57.88
N LYS A 4 -26.43 -17.00 57.76
CA LYS A 4 -25.65 -16.26 56.76
C LYS A 4 -25.83 -16.94 55.39
N GLN A 5 -26.40 -16.20 54.44
CA GLN A 5 -26.52 -16.62 53.04
C GLN A 5 -25.12 -16.80 52.41
N ALA A 6 -24.96 -17.87 51.63
CA ALA A 6 -23.75 -18.13 50.86
C ALA A 6 -23.71 -17.22 49.62
N PHE A 7 -22.64 -16.44 49.49
CA PHE A 7 -22.27 -15.81 48.22
C PHE A 7 -21.74 -16.89 47.28
N THR A 8 -22.48 -17.17 46.20
CA THR A 8 -21.98 -17.95 45.08
C THR A 8 -20.91 -17.13 44.35
N SER A 9 -19.65 -17.55 44.48
CA SER A 9 -18.55 -16.96 43.73
C SER A 9 -18.72 -17.32 42.25
N GLY A 10 -19.16 -16.35 41.43
CA GLY A 10 -19.19 -16.49 39.99
C GLY A 10 -17.81 -16.87 39.44
N ASN A 11 -17.79 -17.74 38.44
CA ASN A 11 -16.59 -18.10 37.69
C ASN A 11 -15.93 -16.83 37.13
N LYS A 12 -14.87 -16.36 37.80
CA LYS A 12 -13.89 -15.50 37.15
C LYS A 12 -13.27 -16.35 36.04
N SER A 13 -13.68 -16.11 34.80
CA SER A 13 -12.98 -16.62 33.63
C SER A 13 -11.54 -16.12 33.74
N PHE A 14 -10.67 -17.01 34.20
CA PHE A 14 -9.24 -16.82 34.14
C PHE A 14 -8.91 -16.80 32.65
N VAL A 15 -8.83 -15.62 32.04
CA VAL A 15 -8.26 -15.49 30.70
C VAL A 15 -6.80 -15.84 30.87
N PRO A 16 -6.33 -17.00 30.40
CA PRO A 16 -4.95 -17.34 30.55
C PRO A 16 -4.18 -16.39 29.61
N LEU A 17 -3.52 -15.38 30.18
CA LEU A 17 -2.40 -14.69 29.52
C LEU A 17 -1.21 -15.67 29.45
N GLN A 18 -1.40 -16.76 28.71
CA GLN A 18 -0.42 -17.77 28.30
C GLN A 18 -0.21 -17.53 26.79
N ILE A 19 0.96 -17.34 26.20
CA ILE A 19 2.35 -17.65 26.50
C ILE A 19 3.18 -16.66 25.67
N VAL A 20 3.87 -15.69 26.27
CA VAL A 20 4.90 -14.89 25.54
C VAL A 20 6.31 -15.45 25.77
N ARG A 21 6.50 -16.36 26.75
CA ARG A 21 7.82 -16.87 27.16
C ARG A 21 8.41 -17.94 26.23
N GLY A 22 7.62 -18.56 25.35
CA GLY A 22 8.09 -19.58 24.38
C GLY A 22 8.29 -19.07 22.95
N ALA A 23 7.80 -17.87 22.64
CA ALA A 23 7.95 -17.28 21.32
C ALA A 23 9.37 -16.72 21.17
N LYS A 24 10.27 -17.48 20.54
CA LYS A 24 11.60 -16.97 20.19
C LYS A 24 11.45 -15.73 19.30
N ARG A 25 12.08 -14.62 19.68
CA ARG A 25 12.12 -13.40 18.87
C ARG A 25 12.87 -13.72 17.57
N LYS A 26 12.15 -13.69 16.44
CA LYS A 26 12.74 -13.89 15.11
C LYS A 26 12.87 -12.53 14.43
N PRO A 27 14.09 -12.07 14.10
CA PRO A 27 14.26 -10.86 13.29
C PRO A 27 13.58 -11.05 11.92
N ALA A 28 12.97 -9.99 11.39
CA ALA A 28 12.19 -10.03 10.15
C ALA A 28 13.10 -9.91 8.93
N TYR A 29 13.76 -11.01 8.56
CA TYR A 29 14.60 -11.06 7.36
C TYR A 29 13.77 -10.94 6.06
N PRO A 30 14.33 -10.34 5.00
CA PRO A 30 13.72 -10.33 3.68
C PRO A 30 13.45 -11.76 3.19
N ARG A 31 12.30 -11.97 2.55
CA ARG A 31 11.93 -13.29 2.00
C ARG A 31 12.64 -13.59 0.68
N TYR A 32 13.17 -12.57 0.01
CA TYR A 32 13.92 -12.70 -1.24
C TYR A 32 15.43 -12.78 -0.97
N ARG A 33 16.20 -13.18 -1.98
CA ARG A 33 17.67 -13.19 -1.90
C ARG A 33 18.20 -11.76 -1.93
N ALA A 34 18.44 -11.23 -0.75
CA ALA A 34 18.93 -9.89 -0.53
C ALA A 34 20.43 -9.76 -0.84
N GLU A 35 20.77 -8.94 -1.83
CA GLU A 35 22.14 -8.43 -1.97
C GLU A 35 22.41 -7.40 -0.85
N LEU A 36 23.61 -7.45 -0.27
CA LEU A 36 24.01 -6.55 0.81
C LEU A 36 24.96 -5.48 0.27
N ALA A 37 24.71 -4.22 0.61
CA ALA A 37 25.65 -3.15 0.29
C ALA A 37 27.02 -3.46 0.92
N PRO A 38 28.14 -3.23 0.21
CA PRO A 38 29.47 -3.42 0.78
C PRO A 38 29.65 -2.48 1.99
N LEU A 39 30.47 -2.92 2.95
CA LEU A 39 30.87 -2.02 4.04
C LEU A 39 31.74 -0.90 3.48
N SER A 40 31.56 0.31 3.99
CA SER A 40 32.42 1.43 3.63
C SER A 40 33.86 1.21 4.11
N HIS A 41 34.03 0.61 5.29
CA HIS A 41 35.33 0.24 5.83
C HIS A 41 35.19 -1.00 6.72
N PRO A 42 36.00 -2.06 6.51
CA PRO A 42 35.76 -3.38 7.12
C PRO A 42 35.76 -3.37 8.65
N LYS A 43 36.54 -2.49 9.29
CA LYS A 43 36.67 -2.41 10.76
C LYS A 43 35.91 -1.25 11.43
N LYS A 44 35.52 -0.24 10.66
CA LYS A 44 34.96 1.02 11.19
C LYS A 44 33.48 1.17 10.88
N ASP A 45 33.01 0.51 9.82
CA ASP A 45 31.60 0.47 9.49
C ASP A 45 30.93 -0.63 10.31
N HIS A 46 30.10 -0.20 11.27
CA HIS A 46 29.35 -1.10 12.15
C HIS A 46 27.91 -1.34 11.64
N ALA A 47 27.65 -1.10 10.34
CA ALA A 47 26.33 -1.31 9.76
C ALA A 47 25.90 -2.78 9.83
N GLY A 48 24.82 -3.05 10.55
CA GLY A 48 24.23 -4.37 10.67
C GLY A 48 23.57 -4.86 9.37
N PHE A 49 23.15 -6.13 9.36
CA PHE A 49 22.49 -6.76 8.21
C PHE A 49 21.34 -5.92 7.65
N PHE A 50 20.40 -5.50 8.51
CA PHE A 50 19.21 -4.76 8.08
C PHE A 50 19.55 -3.38 7.49
N GLN A 51 20.53 -2.69 8.04
CA GLN A 51 20.95 -1.39 7.53
C GLN A 51 21.62 -1.53 6.15
N ARG A 52 22.51 -2.52 6.00
CA ARG A 52 23.16 -2.80 4.71
C ARG A 52 22.18 -3.30 3.66
N HIS A 53 21.21 -4.10 4.08
CA HIS A 53 20.13 -4.56 3.23
C HIS A 53 19.24 -3.40 2.76
N LEU A 54 18.84 -2.52 3.68
CA LEU A 54 18.07 -1.33 3.35
C LEU A 54 18.85 -0.40 2.40
N LYS A 55 20.15 -0.21 2.62
CA LYS A 55 21.03 0.54 1.69
C LYS A 55 21.03 -0.08 0.30
N ALA A 56 21.08 -1.41 0.18
CA ALA A 56 21.01 -2.08 -1.12
C ALA A 56 19.63 -1.93 -1.78
N TRP A 57 18.55 -2.05 -1.01
CA TRP A 57 17.18 -1.87 -1.49
C TRP A 57 16.90 -0.44 -1.98
N LEU A 58 17.43 0.56 -1.27
CA LEU A 58 17.31 1.97 -1.62
C LEU A 58 18.22 2.36 -2.80
N GLY A 59 19.41 1.78 -2.87
CA GLY A 59 20.41 2.13 -3.86
C GLY A 59 21.23 3.37 -3.50
N PRO A 60 22.04 3.88 -4.43
CA PRO A 60 22.92 5.02 -4.19
C PRO A 60 22.11 6.29 -3.95
N LYS A 61 22.58 7.08 -2.98
CA LYS A 61 22.04 8.38 -2.61
C LYS A 61 22.84 9.48 -3.32
N ASN A 62 22.18 10.42 -3.98
CA ASN A 62 22.87 11.56 -4.58
C ASN A 62 23.22 12.64 -3.52
N ILE A 63 23.92 13.71 -3.94
CA ILE A 63 24.28 14.84 -3.06
C ILE A 63 23.05 15.56 -2.46
N ARG A 64 21.91 15.53 -3.15
CA ARG A 64 20.63 16.09 -2.67
C ARG A 64 19.92 15.16 -1.69
N GLY A 65 20.35 13.91 -1.63
CA GLY A 65 19.80 12.88 -0.79
C GLY A 65 18.73 11.98 -1.42
N GLU A 66 18.57 12.05 -2.73
CA GLU A 66 17.57 11.33 -3.50
C GLU A 66 18.07 9.93 -3.91
N TYR A 67 17.14 8.98 -3.94
CA TYR A 67 17.38 7.59 -4.37
C TYR A 67 16.93 7.38 -5.81
N TYR A 68 17.54 8.12 -6.73
CA TYR A 68 17.11 8.19 -8.13
C TYR A 68 17.10 6.84 -8.87
N ARG A 69 17.91 5.86 -8.42
CA ARG A 69 17.93 4.50 -9.01
C ARG A 69 16.80 3.61 -8.49
N ASN A 70 16.13 3.98 -7.41
CA ASN A 70 15.04 3.18 -6.87
C ASN A 70 13.79 3.37 -7.71
N LYS A 71 13.25 2.25 -8.19
CA LYS A 71 12.02 2.15 -8.99
C LYS A 71 10.84 2.88 -8.35
N TYR A 72 10.76 2.92 -7.03
CA TYR A 72 9.63 3.47 -6.29
C TYR A 72 9.86 4.91 -5.79
N TYR A 73 10.98 5.55 -6.16
CA TYR A 73 11.32 6.89 -5.67
C TYR A 73 10.51 7.99 -6.36
N TYR A 74 10.46 7.99 -7.69
CA TYR A 74 9.73 9.00 -8.46
C TYR A 74 8.29 8.55 -8.73
N PRO A 75 7.33 9.49 -8.74
CA PRO A 75 5.97 9.19 -9.13
C PRO A 75 5.91 8.79 -10.61
N PRO A 76 5.14 7.74 -10.96
CA PRO A 76 4.90 7.37 -12.35
C PRO A 76 4.25 8.53 -13.10
N GLN A 77 4.73 8.80 -14.32
CA GLN A 77 4.13 9.77 -15.25
C GLN A 77 3.18 9.10 -16.25
N ASN A 78 3.07 7.77 -16.19
CA ASN A 78 2.04 7.03 -16.89
C ASN A 78 0.82 6.91 -15.98
N ASN A 79 -0.37 6.82 -16.57
CA ASN A 79 -1.64 6.57 -15.86
C ASN A 79 -1.72 5.14 -15.26
N THR A 80 -0.57 4.54 -14.93
CA THR A 80 -0.44 3.22 -14.34
C THR A 80 0.37 3.35 -13.04
N PRO A 81 -0.21 2.97 -11.89
CA PRO A 81 0.49 3.09 -10.63
C PRO A 81 1.62 2.06 -10.54
N ASN A 82 2.72 2.47 -9.93
CA ASN A 82 3.91 1.65 -9.77
C ASN A 82 4.00 1.04 -8.37
N TYR A 83 3.11 0.08 -8.06
CA TYR A 83 3.08 -0.53 -6.73
C TYR A 83 4.19 -1.57 -6.48
N ILE A 84 4.41 -1.83 -5.19
CA ILE A 84 5.52 -2.64 -4.69
C ILE A 84 5.43 -4.09 -5.17
N VAL A 85 6.53 -4.61 -5.70
CA VAL A 85 6.71 -6.04 -5.99
C VAL A 85 7.76 -6.60 -5.01
N PRO A 86 7.46 -7.69 -4.27
CA PRO A 86 8.32 -8.20 -3.20
C PRO A 86 9.42 -9.15 -3.71
N ASN A 87 9.95 -8.92 -4.91
CA ASN A 87 11.00 -9.75 -5.53
C ASN A 87 12.42 -9.34 -5.11
N GLY A 88 12.59 -8.13 -4.57
CA GLY A 88 13.89 -7.61 -4.16
C GLY A 88 14.63 -6.82 -5.23
N ASP A 89 14.16 -6.86 -6.48
CA ASP A 89 14.69 -6.05 -7.58
C ASP A 89 14.04 -4.66 -7.57
N THR A 90 14.66 -3.72 -6.87
CA THR A 90 14.17 -2.34 -6.75
C THR A 90 14.99 -1.32 -7.52
N LEU A 91 16.20 -1.68 -7.94
CA LEU A 91 17.10 -0.76 -8.64
C LEU A 91 16.91 -0.86 -10.15
N VAL A 92 16.72 0.30 -10.79
CA VAL A 92 16.75 0.47 -12.24
C VAL A 92 18.20 0.65 -12.65
N LEU A 93 18.79 -0.38 -13.26
CA LEU A 93 20.16 -0.36 -13.75
C LEU A 93 20.17 -0.39 -15.30
N PRO A 94 21.06 0.36 -15.96
CA PRO A 94 21.18 0.30 -17.42
C PRO A 94 21.63 -1.11 -17.83
N GLY A 95 20.90 -1.74 -18.76
CA GLY A 95 21.22 -3.07 -19.30
C GLY A 95 20.73 -4.27 -18.47
N LYS A 96 20.18 -4.07 -17.26
CA LYS A 96 19.45 -5.13 -16.55
C LYS A 96 18.00 -5.04 -17.00
N GLU A 97 17.50 -6.06 -17.69
CA GLU A 97 16.06 -6.14 -18.00
C GLU A 97 15.29 -6.06 -16.68
N SER A 98 14.58 -4.95 -16.51
CA SER A 98 13.61 -4.83 -15.44
C SER A 98 12.51 -5.85 -15.69
N PHE A 99 11.98 -6.45 -14.62
CA PHE A 99 10.78 -7.29 -14.63
C PHE A 99 10.98 -8.80 -14.89
N SER A 100 11.91 -9.44 -14.19
CA SER A 100 11.68 -10.85 -13.85
C SER A 100 10.40 -10.94 -13.00
N ARG A 101 9.33 -11.49 -13.58
CA ARG A 101 8.08 -11.84 -12.87
C ARG A 101 8.26 -13.07 -11.97
N SER A 102 9.48 -13.60 -11.88
CA SER A 102 9.80 -14.77 -11.07
C SER A 102 9.53 -14.47 -9.59
N GLY A 103 8.63 -15.22 -8.98
CA GLY A 103 8.20 -15.04 -7.58
C GLY A 103 6.93 -14.21 -7.37
N MET A 104 6.23 -13.81 -8.43
CA MET A 104 4.92 -13.18 -8.32
C MET A 104 3.81 -14.24 -8.26
N ASP A 105 2.88 -14.10 -7.31
CA ASP A 105 1.61 -14.84 -7.34
C ASP A 105 0.91 -14.51 -8.66
N SER A 106 0.63 -15.52 -9.48
CA SER A 106 0.06 -15.35 -10.83
C SER A 106 -1.28 -14.61 -10.81
N LYS A 107 -1.97 -14.63 -9.66
CA LYS A 107 -3.25 -13.93 -9.45
C LYS A 107 -3.09 -12.44 -9.17
N ARG A 108 -1.89 -11.97 -8.84
CA ARG A 108 -1.63 -10.58 -8.48
C ARG A 108 -1.30 -9.74 -9.72
N ASN A 109 -2.01 -8.63 -9.89
CA ASN A 109 -1.63 -7.56 -10.80
C ASN A 109 -1.02 -6.36 -10.03
N PRO A 110 0.30 -6.08 -10.14
CA PRO A 110 0.96 -4.94 -9.48
C PRO A 110 0.45 -3.57 -9.94
N ALA A 111 -0.19 -3.46 -11.10
CA ALA A 111 -0.77 -2.21 -11.56
C ALA A 111 -2.09 -1.87 -10.85
N LEU A 112 -2.68 -2.80 -10.09
CA LEU A 112 -3.96 -2.61 -9.40
C LEU A 112 -3.89 -2.89 -7.90
N HIS A 113 -2.96 -3.74 -7.46
CA HIS A 113 -2.86 -4.14 -6.06
C HIS A 113 -1.69 -3.42 -5.37
N PRO A 114 -1.97 -2.46 -4.46
CA PRO A 114 -0.93 -1.73 -3.75
C PRO A 114 -0.09 -2.63 -2.85
N PHE A 115 -0.73 -3.62 -2.20
CA PHE A 115 -0.07 -4.49 -1.24
C PHE A 115 0.13 -5.90 -1.83
N PRO A 116 1.31 -6.51 -1.66
CA PRO A 116 1.55 -7.86 -2.16
C PRO A 116 0.85 -8.95 -1.35
N GLN A 117 0.56 -8.71 -0.07
CA GLN A 117 -0.05 -9.70 0.82
C GLN A 117 -1.58 -9.67 0.82
N ASN A 118 -2.19 -8.60 0.31
CA ASN A 118 -3.65 -8.41 0.30
C ASN A 118 -4.15 -8.26 -1.14
N LEU A 119 -4.69 -9.35 -1.70
CA LEU A 119 -5.24 -9.39 -3.06
C LEU A 119 -6.65 -8.77 -3.18
N HIS A 120 -7.31 -8.48 -2.07
CA HIS A 120 -8.63 -7.84 -2.07
C HIS A 120 -8.53 -6.32 -2.17
N CYS A 121 -7.44 -5.74 -1.65
CA CYS A 121 -7.20 -4.32 -1.76
C CYS A 121 -6.79 -3.96 -3.20
N ARG A 122 -7.64 -3.19 -3.88
CA ARG A 122 -7.44 -2.74 -5.26
C ARG A 122 -7.64 -1.24 -5.36
N THR A 123 -6.91 -0.62 -6.27
CA THR A 123 -7.02 0.81 -6.52
C THR A 123 -8.18 1.09 -7.47
N ALA A 124 -9.02 2.05 -7.08
CA ALA A 124 -10.13 2.50 -7.90
C ALA A 124 -9.65 3.38 -9.05
N SER A 125 -10.34 3.31 -10.19
CA SER A 125 -10.07 4.18 -11.33
C SER A 125 -10.46 5.63 -11.03
N ILE A 126 -9.59 6.54 -11.45
CA ILE A 126 -9.84 7.99 -11.43
C ILE A 126 -10.75 8.32 -12.61
N ILE A 127 -11.69 9.24 -12.38
CA ILE A 127 -12.56 9.79 -13.44
C ILE A 127 -11.82 10.97 -14.05
N SER A 128 -11.75 11.03 -15.38
CA SER A 128 -11.10 12.15 -16.09
C SER A 128 -11.80 13.46 -15.82
N ASP A 129 -11.05 14.56 -15.86
CA ASP A 129 -11.60 15.89 -15.57
C ASP A 129 -12.67 16.30 -16.60
N ASP A 130 -12.48 15.94 -17.87
CA ASP A 130 -13.48 16.15 -18.93
C ASP A 130 -14.82 15.47 -18.59
N LEU A 131 -14.78 14.25 -18.07
CA LEU A 131 -15.99 13.50 -17.70
C LEU A 131 -16.65 14.12 -16.46
N LYS A 132 -15.86 14.63 -15.49
CA LYS A 132 -16.41 15.38 -14.35
C LYS A 132 -17.14 16.64 -14.81
N GLN A 133 -16.57 17.36 -15.77
CA GLN A 133 -17.19 18.56 -16.33
C GLN A 133 -18.48 18.23 -17.09
N GLN A 134 -18.49 17.15 -17.88
CA GLN A 134 -19.70 16.67 -18.56
C GLN A 134 -20.81 16.28 -17.58
N ILE A 135 -20.48 15.56 -16.51
CA ILE A 135 -21.45 15.24 -15.45
C ILE A 135 -22.00 16.52 -14.82
N TYR A 136 -21.14 17.51 -14.59
CA TYR A 136 -21.56 18.78 -14.00
C TYR A 136 -22.54 19.54 -14.89
N SER A 137 -22.25 19.68 -16.19
CA SER A 137 -23.14 20.36 -17.14
C SER A 137 -24.48 19.64 -17.27
N GLU A 138 -24.48 18.30 -17.38
CA GLU A 138 -25.72 17.52 -17.48
C GLU A 138 -26.62 17.67 -16.22
N VAL A 139 -26.05 17.77 -15.03
CA VAL A 139 -26.84 17.95 -13.79
C VAL A 139 -27.33 19.38 -13.62
N VAL A 140 -26.46 20.37 -13.87
CA VAL A 140 -26.72 21.77 -13.50
C VAL A 140 -27.39 22.56 -14.63
N GLU A 141 -26.97 22.34 -15.88
CA GLU A 141 -27.45 23.07 -17.05
C GLU A 141 -28.66 22.36 -17.68
N ASP A 142 -28.55 21.06 -17.92
CA ASP A 142 -29.64 20.26 -18.53
C ASP A 142 -30.70 19.81 -17.51
N GLY A 143 -30.38 19.90 -16.21
CA GLY A 143 -31.29 19.51 -15.13
C GLY A 143 -31.55 18.00 -15.05
N ALA A 144 -30.66 17.17 -15.60
CA ALA A 144 -30.82 15.72 -15.59
C ALA A 144 -30.73 15.13 -14.17
N LEU A 145 -31.49 14.06 -13.93
CA LEU A 145 -31.51 13.42 -12.62
C LEU A 145 -30.20 12.65 -12.38
N THR A 146 -29.64 12.77 -11.17
CA THR A 146 -28.39 12.08 -10.79
C THR A 146 -28.46 10.56 -10.96
N GLN A 147 -29.66 9.98 -10.83
CA GLN A 147 -29.91 8.55 -11.02
C GLN A 147 -29.74 8.12 -12.49
N GLU A 148 -30.17 8.95 -13.44
CA GLU A 148 -30.06 8.69 -14.88
C GLU A 148 -28.59 8.72 -15.30
N ILE A 149 -27.84 9.72 -14.84
CA ILE A 149 -26.39 9.85 -15.08
C ILE A 149 -25.62 8.70 -14.43
N ALA A 150 -25.97 8.32 -13.20
CA ALA A 150 -25.39 7.18 -12.51
C ALA A 150 -25.56 5.88 -13.33
N HIS A 151 -26.74 5.66 -13.91
CA HIS A 151 -27.00 4.53 -14.78
C HIS A 151 -26.24 4.64 -16.11
N LYS A 152 -26.26 5.81 -16.76
CA LYS A 152 -25.57 6.09 -18.04
C LYS A 152 -24.07 5.81 -17.98
N TYR A 153 -23.39 6.24 -16.91
CA TYR A 153 -21.93 6.09 -16.77
C TYR A 153 -21.50 4.92 -15.88
N GLY A 154 -22.44 4.18 -15.27
CA GLY A 154 -22.13 3.09 -14.35
C GLY A 154 -21.45 3.54 -13.05
N ILE A 155 -21.75 4.77 -12.58
CA ILE A 155 -21.17 5.37 -11.38
C ILE A 155 -22.21 5.34 -10.25
N LYS A 156 -21.78 5.07 -9.01
CA LYS A 156 -22.69 5.13 -7.86
C LYS A 156 -23.28 6.53 -7.69
N ILE A 157 -24.57 6.62 -7.37
CA ILE A 157 -25.29 7.90 -7.19
C ILE A 157 -24.55 8.84 -6.23
N ALA A 158 -24.17 8.35 -5.04
CA ALA A 158 -23.41 9.14 -4.06
C ALA A 158 -22.06 9.68 -4.59
N ARG A 159 -21.44 8.97 -5.54
CA ARG A 159 -20.19 9.43 -6.19
C ARG A 159 -20.47 10.51 -7.23
N VAL A 160 -21.59 10.43 -7.95
CA VAL A 160 -22.03 11.50 -8.89
C VAL A 160 -22.32 12.79 -8.11
N GLU A 161 -23.09 12.71 -7.03
CA GLU A 161 -23.37 13.87 -6.17
C GLU A 161 -22.10 14.50 -5.60
N ALA A 162 -21.14 13.68 -5.18
CA ALA A 162 -19.85 14.16 -4.70
C ALA A 162 -19.06 14.89 -5.80
N ILE A 163 -19.08 14.39 -7.04
CA ILE A 163 -18.43 15.04 -8.19
C ILE A 163 -19.03 16.41 -8.43
N VAL A 164 -20.36 16.51 -8.48
CA VAL A 164 -21.06 17.78 -8.68
C VAL A 164 -20.68 18.78 -7.60
N LYS A 165 -20.71 18.37 -6.32
CA LYS A 165 -20.32 19.26 -5.19
C LYS A 165 -18.87 19.72 -5.27
N LEU A 166 -17.93 18.84 -5.63
CA LEU A 166 -16.52 19.21 -5.76
C LEU A 166 -16.32 20.18 -6.92
N GLN A 167 -16.98 19.97 -8.06
CA GLN A 167 -16.92 20.87 -9.21
C GLN A 167 -17.55 22.24 -8.95
N GLN A 168 -18.56 22.33 -8.08
CA GLN A 168 -19.10 23.62 -7.61
C GLN A 168 -18.08 24.43 -6.80
N ILE A 169 -17.15 23.76 -6.10
CA ILE A 169 -16.13 24.40 -5.27
C ILE A 169 -14.89 24.77 -6.10
N GLU A 170 -14.56 23.97 -7.11
CA GLU A 170 -13.39 24.20 -7.98
C GLU A 170 -13.59 25.39 -8.94
N LYS A 171 -14.84 25.74 -9.26
CA LYS A 171 -15.20 26.94 -10.06
C LYS A 171 -15.23 28.19 -9.20
#